data_AF-A0A5P1F515-F1
#
_entry.id   AF-A0A5P1F515-F1
#
_cell.length_a   1.000
_cell.length_b   1.000
_cell.length_c   1.000
_cell.angle_alpha   90.00
_cell.angle_beta   90.00
_cell.angle_gamma   90.00
#
_symmetry.space_group_name_H-M   'P 1'
#
loop_
_entity.id
_entity.type
_entity.pdbx_description
1 polymer ?
#
loop_
_entity_poly.entity_id
_entity_poly.type
_entity_poly.pdbx_seq_one_letter_code
_entity_poly.pdbx_strand_id
1 'polypeptide(L)'
;MLGVLARLGAGHSGDNQLLVEIPLPDKPFTSPGTKSISPFAIEQKATTSWDFRGTKYYRYSAMVTNKLSKIAKNLNISISKFNGELWGLTKLENGYYPTWVESLPAGKSFEFVYIHSDTQADISVSGYTLI
;
A
#
# COMPACT_ATOMS: atom_id res chain seq x y z
N MET A 1 -54.78 31.29 -13.60
CA MET A 1 -54.35 30.90 -12.24
C MET A 1 -52.91 31.39 -12.10
N LEU A 2 -52.62 32.66 -11.78
CA LEU A 2 -52.83 33.39 -10.52
C LEU A 2 -52.55 32.57 -9.26
N GLY A 3 -51.60 33.04 -8.44
CA GLY A 3 -51.22 32.50 -7.12
C GLY A 3 -49.69 32.55 -6.88
N VAL A 4 -49.06 33.72 -6.78
CA VAL A 4 -48.79 34.53 -5.55
C VAL A 4 -47.62 34.00 -4.69
N LEU A 5 -46.61 34.85 -4.48
CA LEU A 5 -45.50 34.70 -3.52
C LEU A 5 -46.00 34.53 -2.08
N ALA A 6 -45.32 33.70 -1.29
CA ALA A 6 -45.39 33.75 0.16
C ALA A 6 -44.00 33.96 0.79
N ARG A 7 -44.00 35.01 1.61
CA ARG A 7 -43.01 35.68 2.45
C ARG A 7 -42.64 34.91 3.73
N LEU A 8 -41.49 35.34 4.28
CA LEU A 8 -41.27 35.68 5.70
C LEU A 8 -40.75 34.59 6.67
N GLY A 9 -39.62 34.91 7.30
CA GLY A 9 -39.12 34.26 8.51
C GLY A 9 -37.81 34.88 8.96
N ALA A 10 -37.90 35.93 9.79
CA ALA A 10 -36.79 36.67 10.38
C ALA A 10 -36.37 36.10 11.75
N GLY A 11 -35.15 36.42 12.19
CA GLY A 11 -34.66 36.26 13.57
C GLY A 11 -34.10 34.87 13.86
N HIS A 12 -33.06 34.68 14.68
CA HIS A 12 -32.61 35.46 15.82
C HIS A 12 -31.18 35.02 16.20
N SER A 13 -30.34 36.00 16.58
CA SER A 13 -29.04 35.82 17.23
C SER A 13 -29.15 35.13 18.59
N GLY A 14 -28.04 34.60 19.09
CA GLY A 14 -27.73 34.69 20.52
C GLY A 14 -27.69 33.36 21.27
N ASP A 15 -26.47 32.84 21.38
CA ASP A 15 -25.75 32.40 22.59
C ASP A 15 -26.43 31.55 23.69
N ASN A 16 -25.57 30.78 24.36
CA ASN A 16 -25.69 30.22 25.72
C ASN A 16 -26.54 28.90 25.79
N GLN A 17 -26.14 27.77 26.37
CA GLN A 17 -25.25 27.46 27.49
C GLN A 17 -24.86 25.97 27.48
N LEU A 18 -23.75 25.70 28.17
CA LEU A 18 -23.28 24.39 28.60
C LEU A 18 -24.37 23.63 29.37
N LEU A 19 -24.67 22.39 28.94
CA LEU A 19 -25.20 21.35 29.81
C LEU A 19 -24.39 20.08 29.55
N VAL A 20 -23.68 19.62 30.57
CA VAL A 20 -22.95 18.35 30.61
C VAL A 20 -23.96 17.21 30.83
N GLU A 21 -23.52 15.97 30.50
CA GLU A 21 -24.07 14.65 30.89
C GLU A 21 -24.99 14.04 29.80
N ILE A 22 -24.75 12.91 29.10
CA ILE A 22 -23.82 11.74 29.13
C ILE A 22 -23.83 11.16 27.70
N PRO A 23 -22.72 10.68 27.09
CA PRO A 23 -22.80 10.00 25.79
C PRO A 23 -23.39 8.59 25.95
N LEU A 24 -24.54 8.35 25.32
CA LEU A 24 -25.01 7.01 24.99
C LEU A 24 -24.14 6.43 23.85
N PRO A 25 -24.00 5.10 23.81
CA PRO A 25 -22.79 4.42 23.37
C PRO A 25 -22.43 4.72 21.92
N ASP A 26 -21.20 5.19 21.74
CA ASP A 26 -20.56 5.36 20.47
C ASP A 26 -20.70 4.07 19.64
N LYS A 27 -21.38 4.22 18.51
CA LYS A 27 -21.14 3.48 17.28
C LYS A 27 -19.68 3.02 17.25
N PRO A 28 -19.36 1.72 17.10
CA PRO A 28 -18.01 1.23 17.28
C PRO A 28 -17.07 2.07 16.44
N PHE A 29 -16.33 2.94 17.12
CA PHE A 29 -15.14 3.55 16.59
C PHE A 29 -14.30 2.35 16.23
N THR A 30 -14.18 2.09 14.92
CA THR A 30 -13.18 1.16 14.45
C THR A 30 -11.89 1.87 14.80
N SER A 31 -11.39 1.64 16.03
CA SER A 31 -10.01 1.87 16.39
C SER A 31 -9.22 1.40 15.18
N PRO A 32 -8.35 2.23 14.57
CA PRO A 32 -7.47 1.75 13.53
C PRO A 32 -6.65 0.65 14.18
N GLY A 33 -7.16 -0.59 14.10
CA GLY A 33 -6.60 -1.75 14.74
C GLY A 33 -5.17 -1.77 14.31
N THR A 34 -4.27 -1.76 15.29
CA THR A 34 -2.82 -1.63 15.14
C THR A 34 -2.42 -2.33 13.85
N LYS A 35 -2.32 -1.55 12.75
CA LYS A 35 -1.90 -2.10 11.47
C LYS A 35 -0.53 -2.63 11.80
N SER A 36 -0.35 -3.95 11.73
CA SER A 36 0.98 -4.54 11.85
C SER A 36 1.88 -3.73 10.93
N ILE A 37 2.77 -2.93 11.53
CA ILE A 37 3.60 -2.00 10.77
C ILE A 37 4.67 -2.87 10.15
N SER A 38 4.34 -3.45 8.99
CA SER A 38 5.32 -4.18 8.21
C SER A 38 6.50 -3.25 7.96
N PRO A 39 7.74 -3.69 8.23
CA PRO A 39 8.94 -2.86 8.11
C PRO A 39 9.13 -2.33 6.69
N PHE A 40 8.55 -3.02 5.70
CA PHE A 40 8.56 -2.63 4.30
C PHE A 40 7.15 -2.53 3.74
N ALA A 41 6.90 -1.51 2.91
CA ALA A 41 5.77 -1.47 2.00
C ALA A 41 6.12 -2.19 0.72
N ILE A 42 5.18 -2.94 0.17
CA ILE A 42 5.30 -3.53 -1.16
C ILE A 42 4.06 -3.15 -1.94
N GLU A 43 4.27 -2.47 -3.05
CA GLU A 43 3.20 -2.04 -3.96
C GLU A 43 3.45 -2.66 -5.33
N GLN A 44 2.43 -3.26 -5.92
CA GLN A 44 2.52 -3.96 -7.19
C GLN A 44 1.55 -3.36 -8.20
N LYS A 45 2.05 -3.01 -9.39
CA LYS A 45 1.25 -2.41 -10.45
C LYS A 45 1.44 -3.16 -11.76
N ALA A 46 0.34 -3.53 -12.40
CA ALA A 46 0.37 -4.00 -13.80
C ALA A 46 0.71 -2.83 -14.72
N THR A 47 1.77 -2.97 -15.51
CA THR A 47 2.26 -1.91 -16.42
C THR A 47 1.88 -2.18 -17.87
N THR A 48 1.82 -3.45 -18.28
CA THR A 48 1.44 -3.87 -19.63
C THR A 48 0.89 -5.29 -19.57
N SER A 49 0.07 -5.66 -20.54
CA SER A 49 -0.38 -7.04 -20.74
C SER A 49 -0.43 -7.37 -22.23
N TRP A 50 -0.16 -8.62 -22.58
CA TRP A 50 -0.27 -9.12 -23.96
C TRP A 50 -0.68 -10.58 -23.97
N ASP A 51 -1.29 -11.01 -25.07
CA ASP A 51 -1.64 -12.40 -25.32
C ASP A 51 -0.56 -13.06 -26.18
N PHE A 52 -0.07 -14.21 -25.75
CA PHE A 52 0.88 -15.02 -26.49
C PHE A 52 0.44 -16.48 -26.47
N ARG A 53 0.19 -17.05 -27.65
CA ARG A 53 -0.25 -18.45 -27.83
C ARG A 53 -1.50 -18.82 -27.00
N GLY A 54 -2.45 -17.89 -26.88
CA GLY A 54 -3.69 -18.11 -26.11
C GLY A 54 -3.53 -17.98 -24.59
N THR A 55 -2.35 -17.59 -24.10
CA THR A 55 -2.11 -17.25 -22.69
C THR A 55 -1.90 -15.75 -22.56
N LYS A 56 -2.63 -15.14 -21.62
CA LYS A 56 -2.46 -13.73 -21.28
C LYS A 56 -1.33 -13.56 -20.27
N TYR A 57 -0.39 -12.68 -20.59
CA TYR A 57 0.73 -12.32 -19.74
C TYR A 57 0.59 -10.89 -19.26
N TYR A 58 1.11 -10.64 -18.06
CA TYR A 58 1.16 -9.33 -17.43
C TYR A 58 2.59 -9.01 -17.02
N ARG A 59 3.02 -7.77 -17.27
CA ARG A 59 4.25 -7.21 -16.72
C ARG A 59 3.90 -6.39 -15.48
N TYR A 60 4.43 -6.78 -14.33
CA TYR A 60 4.25 -6.10 -13.07
C TYR A 60 5.52 -5.33 -12.68
N SER A 61 5.31 -4.13 -12.14
CA SER A 61 6.30 -3.36 -11.38
C SER A 61 6.04 -3.57 -9.89
N ALA A 62 7.04 -4.00 -9.14
CA ALA A 62 6.98 -4.14 -7.69
C ALA A 62 7.91 -3.11 -7.04
N MET A 63 7.32 -2.17 -6.30
CA MET A 63 8.05 -1.15 -5.55
C MET A 63 8.13 -1.57 -4.07
N VAL A 64 9.36 -1.68 -3.57
CA VAL A 64 9.64 -2.04 -2.18
C VAL A 64 10.17 -0.82 -1.45
N THR A 65 9.44 -0.36 -0.45
CA THR A 65 9.70 0.87 0.30
C THR A 65 10.11 0.54 1.73
N ASN A 66 11.25 1.06 2.18
CA ASN A 66 11.67 0.97 3.57
C ASN A 66 10.86 1.94 4.44
N LYS A 67 10.02 1.43 5.33
CA LYS A 67 9.23 2.25 6.28
C LYS A 67 9.92 2.44 7.63
N LEU A 68 11.08 1.83 7.83
CA LEU A 68 11.86 1.97 9.05
C LEU A 68 12.56 3.32 9.09
N SER A 69 12.93 3.75 10.29
CA SER A 69 13.75 4.95 10.51
C SER A 69 15.26 4.71 10.31
N LYS A 70 15.65 3.48 9.97
CA LYS A 70 17.05 3.05 9.77
C LYS A 70 17.31 2.63 8.33
N ILE A 71 18.58 2.58 7.95
CA ILE A 71 18.99 2.10 6.63
C ILE A 71 18.98 0.56 6.67
N ALA A 72 18.35 -0.05 5.65
CA ALA A 72 18.36 -1.49 5.47
C ALA A 72 19.44 -1.91 4.48
N LYS A 73 20.18 -2.98 4.79
CA LYS A 73 21.18 -3.62 3.93
C LYS A 73 20.88 -5.11 3.79
N ASN A 74 21.53 -5.77 2.82
CA ASN A 74 21.42 -7.22 2.60
C ASN A 74 19.97 -7.69 2.46
N LEU A 75 19.17 -6.94 1.68
CA LEU A 75 17.76 -7.23 1.47
C LEU A 75 17.59 -8.58 0.78
N ASN A 76 16.79 -9.46 1.39
CA ASN A 76 16.34 -10.72 0.81
C ASN A 76 14.84 -10.65 0.56
N ILE A 77 14.45 -10.90 -0.68
CA ILE A 77 13.07 -10.87 -1.15
C ILE A 77 12.59 -12.31 -1.32
N SER A 78 11.47 -12.62 -0.68
CA SER A 78 10.75 -13.87 -0.88
C SER A 78 9.61 -13.63 -1.85
N ILE A 79 9.55 -14.47 -2.89
CA ILE A 79 8.54 -14.43 -3.94
C ILE A 79 7.93 -15.82 -4.02
N SER A 80 6.61 -15.90 -3.89
CA SER A 80 5.84 -17.13 -4.00
C SER A 80 4.68 -16.95 -4.97
N LYS A 81 4.09 -18.07 -5.41
CA LYS A 81 3.09 -18.10 -6.50
C LYS A 81 3.56 -17.39 -7.76
N PHE A 82 4.87 -17.44 -8.03
CA PHE A 82 5.49 -16.82 -9.18
C PHE A 82 6.06 -17.89 -10.10
N ASN A 83 5.67 -17.82 -11.37
CA ASN A 83 6.23 -18.65 -12.44
C ASN A 83 6.39 -17.75 -13.67
N GLY A 84 7.63 -17.36 -13.97
CA GLY A 84 7.94 -16.44 -15.05
C GLY A 84 9.34 -15.86 -14.95
N GLU A 85 9.58 -14.82 -15.74
CA GLU A 85 10.86 -14.11 -15.76
C GLU A 85 10.82 -12.86 -14.88
N LEU A 86 11.97 -12.52 -14.32
CA LEU A 86 12.13 -11.44 -13.36
C LEU A 86 13.43 -10.67 -13.64
N TRP A 87 13.35 -9.35 -13.47
CA TRP A 87 14.45 -8.40 -13.66
C TRP A 87 14.61 -7.54 -12.42
N GLY A 88 15.86 -7.20 -12.11
CA GLY A 88 16.19 -6.36 -10.95
C GLY A 88 16.37 -7.14 -9.64
N LEU A 89 16.19 -8.47 -9.63
CA LEU A 89 16.67 -9.32 -8.54
C LEU A 89 17.49 -10.48 -9.09
N THR A 90 18.49 -10.89 -8.32
CA THR A 90 19.33 -12.06 -8.59
C THR A 90 18.88 -13.19 -7.68
N LYS A 91 18.57 -14.37 -8.25
CA LYS A 91 18.28 -15.58 -7.47
C LYS A 91 19.59 -16.18 -6.96
N LEU A 92 19.73 -16.30 -5.64
CA LEU A 92 20.81 -17.00 -4.95
C LEU A 92 20.22 -18.18 -4.15
N GLU A 93 21.06 -18.98 -3.47
CA GLU A 93 20.62 -20.17 -2.73
C GLU A 93 19.46 -19.90 -1.77
N ASN A 94 19.49 -18.76 -1.08
CA ASN A 94 18.58 -18.46 0.03
C ASN A 94 17.49 -17.41 -0.31
N GLY A 95 17.32 -17.06 -1.58
CA GLY A 95 16.27 -16.12 -2.01
C GLY A 95 16.66 -15.19 -3.15
N TYR A 96 15.95 -14.06 -3.26
CA TYR A 96 16.15 -13.08 -4.33
C TYR A 96 16.74 -11.78 -3.79
N TYR A 97 17.79 -11.28 -4.43
CA TYR A 97 18.57 -10.16 -3.92
C TYR A 97 18.68 -9.03 -4.96
N PRO A 98 18.38 -7.77 -4.60
CA PRO A 98 18.63 -6.62 -5.44
C PRO A 98 20.12 -6.27 -5.39
N THR A 99 20.96 -6.98 -6.13
CA THR A 99 22.43 -6.84 -6.08
C THR A 99 22.97 -5.46 -6.49
N TRP A 100 22.15 -4.67 -7.18
CA TRP A 100 22.44 -3.27 -7.53
C TRP A 100 21.98 -2.25 -6.46
N VAL A 101 21.34 -2.72 -5.38
CA VAL A 101 20.93 -1.91 -4.22
C VAL A 101 21.78 -2.30 -3.02
N GLU A 102 22.89 -1.58 -2.80
CA GLU A 102 23.78 -1.83 -1.66
C GLU A 102 23.11 -1.50 -0.31
N SER A 103 22.24 -0.50 -0.30
CA SER A 103 21.50 -0.09 0.89
C SER A 103 20.21 0.64 0.51
N LEU A 104 19.21 0.55 1.39
CA LEU A 104 17.91 1.19 1.23
C LEU A 104 17.63 2.09 2.43
N PRO A 105 17.86 3.41 2.30
CA PRO A 105 17.62 4.36 3.39
C PRO A 105 16.14 4.44 3.80
N ALA A 106 15.89 5.01 4.97
CA ALA A 106 14.54 5.26 5.48
C ALA A 106 13.69 6.05 4.47
N GLY A 107 12.47 5.58 4.21
CA GLY A 107 11.53 6.20 3.27
C GLY A 107 11.91 6.08 1.80
N LYS A 108 13.01 5.41 1.46
CA LYS A 108 13.42 5.16 0.07
C LYS A 108 12.86 3.83 -0.43
N SER A 109 12.82 3.72 -1.75
CA SER A 109 12.28 2.57 -2.44
C SER A 109 13.22 2.11 -3.55
N PHE A 110 13.16 0.83 -3.86
CA PHE A 110 13.69 0.30 -5.11
C PHE A 110 12.55 -0.43 -5.84
N GLU A 111 12.74 -0.63 -7.14
CA GLU A 111 11.76 -1.27 -8.00
C GLU A 111 12.38 -2.44 -8.73
N PHE A 112 11.61 -3.52 -8.87
CA PHE A 112 11.95 -4.64 -9.74
C PHE A 112 10.73 -5.05 -10.55
N VAL A 113 10.95 -5.81 -11.61
CA VAL A 113 9.94 -6.11 -12.62
C VAL A 113 9.83 -7.61 -12.78
N TYR A 114 8.61 -8.10 -12.96
CA TYR A 114 8.40 -9.50 -13.30
C TYR A 114 7.27 -9.67 -14.32
N ILE A 115 7.35 -10.74 -15.09
CA ILE A 115 6.32 -11.16 -16.03
C ILE A 115 5.66 -12.42 -15.51
N HIS A 116 4.34 -12.44 -15.52
CA HIS A 116 3.57 -13.56 -15.02
C HIS A 116 2.26 -13.73 -15.80
N SER A 117 1.78 -14.97 -15.91
CA SER A 117 0.55 -15.31 -16.63
C SER A 117 -0.70 -15.41 -15.74
N ASP A 118 -0.54 -15.22 -14.43
CA ASP A 118 -1.63 -15.23 -13.44
C ASP A 118 -1.73 -13.85 -12.77
N THR A 119 -2.56 -13.78 -11.72
CA THR A 119 -2.66 -12.69 -10.75
C THR A 119 -1.32 -12.40 -10.05
N GLN A 120 -1.22 -11.25 -9.39
CA GLN A 120 0.02 -10.79 -8.76
C GLN A 120 0.69 -11.84 -7.88
N ALA A 121 2.02 -11.93 -7.97
CA ALA A 121 2.82 -12.79 -7.11
C ALA A 121 2.77 -12.32 -5.65
N ASP A 122 2.95 -13.26 -4.73
CA ASP A 122 3.05 -12.97 -3.30
C ASP A 122 4.51 -12.59 -2.99
N ILE A 123 4.74 -11.31 -2.68
CA ILE A 123 6.08 -10.74 -2.47
C ILE A 123 6.21 -10.25 -1.03
N SER A 124 7.31 -10.59 -0.37
CA SER A 124 7.66 -10.12 0.97
C SER A 124 9.17 -9.91 1.12
N VAL A 125 9.57 -9.11 2.12
CA VAL A 125 10.99 -9.02 2.53
C VAL A 125 11.21 -10.05 3.62
N SER A 126 12.02 -11.07 3.33
CA SER A 126 12.30 -12.19 4.24
C SER A 126 13.52 -11.95 5.14
N GLY A 127 14.43 -11.07 4.75
CA GLY A 127 15.64 -10.79 5.52
C GLY A 127 16.28 -9.45 5.19
N TYR A 128 16.93 -8.85 6.19
CA TYR A 128 17.65 -7.58 6.07
C TYR A 128 18.52 -7.34 7.31
N THR A 129 19.50 -6.43 7.20
CA THR A 129 20.31 -5.92 8.32
C THR A 129 20.04 -4.43 8.49
N LEU A 130 19.88 -3.95 9.72
CA LEU A 130 19.74 -2.52 10.01
C LEU A 130 21.06 -1.93 10.48
N ILE A 131 21.38 -0.74 9.96
CA ILE A 131 22.49 0.11 10.43
C ILE A 131 21.96 1.40 11.03
#